data_AF-A0A024V4S5-F1
#
_entry.id   AF-A0A024V4S5-F1
#
_cell.length_a   1.000
_cell.length_b   1.000
_cell.length_c   1.000
_cell.angle_alpha   90.00
_cell.angle_beta   90.00
_cell.angle_gamma   90.00
#
_symmetry.space_group_name_H-M   'P 1'
#
loop_
_entity.id
_entity.type
_entity.pdbx_description
1 polymer ?
#
loop_
_entity_poly.entity_id
_entity_poly.type
_entity_poly.pdbx_seq_one_letter_code
_entity_poly.pdbx_strand_id
1 'polypeptide(L)'
;MKFHYIHILFFLSLNILLLSSEVYNQRNHYITRTPKTNTRTLCECELYAPSNYDNDSQMKEVMQDFDRQTSQRFEEYNERMMKNRQKCKEQCEKDIQKIILKDKIEKELTEKFSKLQTDISTDDIPTCVCEKSLADKVEKGCLRCGYGLGTVAPTVGLIGAVAVHQWTNAALLDAAQKGIQAGIAKAIDVLKLKFDLETLYGFSAQKIITAKTFNKPMFFVNGVMKKYNAMCATDLPGKTSVLCSYKVFIAEESKASLAVAQNARTIATKAGEEAAKITSQEITAVNMASYNLYTSIAYSVVAILVIILVMVIIYLILHYRRKKKMKKKLQYIKLLKE
;
A
#
# COMPACT_ATOMS: atom_id res chain seq x y z
N MET A 1 1.06 -5.92 -27.92
CA MET A 1 0.14 -4.76 -27.82
C MET A 1 0.57 -3.66 -26.84
N LYS A 2 1.44 -3.87 -25.84
CA LYS A 2 1.80 -2.81 -24.85
C LYS A 2 2.88 -1.81 -25.30
N PHE A 3 3.79 -2.20 -26.20
CA PHE A 3 4.83 -1.30 -26.71
C PHE A 3 4.30 -0.25 -27.69
N HIS A 4 3.26 -0.56 -28.45
CA HIS A 4 2.68 0.40 -29.40
C HIS A 4 1.99 1.57 -28.69
N TYR A 5 1.46 1.41 -27.48
CA TYR A 5 0.76 2.50 -26.79
C TYR A 5 1.71 3.62 -26.32
N ILE A 6 2.91 3.27 -25.85
CA ILE A 6 3.93 4.25 -25.44
C ILE A 6 4.46 5.00 -26.66
N HIS A 7 4.70 4.29 -27.77
CA HIS A 7 5.10 4.94 -29.02
C HIS A 7 4.01 5.84 -29.59
N ILE A 8 2.74 5.40 -29.57
CA ILE A 8 1.60 6.21 -30.05
C ILE A 8 1.45 7.48 -29.20
N LEU A 9 1.56 7.39 -27.87
CA LEU A 9 1.40 8.55 -26.99
C LEU A 9 2.57 9.53 -27.15
N PHE A 10 3.80 9.05 -27.33
CA PHE A 10 4.97 9.87 -27.62
C PHE A 10 4.89 10.55 -28.99
N PHE A 11 4.46 9.83 -30.03
CA PHE A 11 4.21 10.38 -31.36
C PHE A 11 3.08 11.41 -31.37
N LEU A 12 2.00 11.19 -30.61
CA LEU A 12 0.91 12.16 -30.50
C LEU A 12 1.37 13.46 -29.84
N SER A 13 2.19 13.38 -28.77
CA SER A 13 2.77 14.55 -28.13
C SER A 13 3.79 15.29 -29.02
N LEU A 14 4.59 14.56 -29.82
CA LEU A 14 5.50 15.18 -30.79
C LEU A 14 4.75 15.85 -31.94
N ASN A 15 3.67 15.23 -32.44
CA ASN A 15 2.84 15.81 -33.50
C ASN A 15 2.12 17.09 -33.06
N ILE A 16 1.67 17.18 -31.80
CA ILE A 16 1.07 18.41 -31.25
C ILE A 16 2.12 19.54 -31.17
N LEU A 17 3.36 19.21 -30.79
CA LEU A 17 4.48 20.16 -30.78
C LEU A 17 4.87 20.62 -32.19
N LEU A 18 4.92 19.71 -33.16
CA LEU A 18 5.21 20.05 -34.57
C LEU A 18 4.12 20.94 -35.18
N LEU A 19 2.84 20.56 -35.02
CA LEU A 19 1.68 21.35 -35.49
C LEU A 19 1.66 22.75 -34.87
N SER A 20 2.04 22.89 -33.60
CA SER A 20 2.12 24.20 -32.94
C SER A 20 3.26 25.08 -33.49
N SER A 21 4.36 24.46 -33.98
CA SER A 21 5.48 25.19 -34.59
C SER A 21 5.19 25.59 -36.04
N GLU A 22 4.43 24.78 -36.76
CA GLU A 22 4.09 24.99 -38.17
C GLU A 22 3.02 26.09 -38.31
N VAL A 23 2.04 26.12 -37.40
CA VAL A 23 1.06 27.22 -37.27
C VAL A 23 1.72 28.55 -36.89
N TYR A 24 2.85 28.52 -36.17
CA TYR A 24 3.60 29.73 -35.82
C TYR A 24 4.44 30.27 -36.99
N ASN A 25 4.93 29.39 -37.88
CA ASN A 25 5.72 29.80 -39.04
C ASN A 25 4.88 30.24 -40.25
N GLN A 26 3.68 29.68 -40.45
CA GLN A 26 2.82 30.05 -41.59
C GLN A 26 2.18 31.45 -41.50
N ARG A 27 2.17 32.11 -40.33
CA ARG A 27 1.55 33.45 -40.16
C ARG A 27 2.42 34.63 -40.60
N ASN A 28 3.66 34.39 -41.06
CA ASN A 28 4.60 35.48 -41.37
C ASN A 28 4.73 35.84 -42.86
N HIS A 29 3.91 35.26 -43.76
CA HIS A 29 3.90 35.68 -45.15
C HIS A 29 2.47 35.93 -45.64
N TYR A 30 2.33 37.04 -46.37
CA TYR A 30 1.30 37.42 -47.36
C TYR A 30 0.09 38.33 -46.97
N ILE A 31 0.18 39.54 -47.53
CA ILE A 31 -0.82 40.35 -48.28
C ILE A 31 -1.66 41.41 -47.55
N THR A 32 -1.30 42.64 -47.89
CA THR A 32 -2.04 43.91 -47.89
C THR A 32 -3.26 43.86 -48.84
N ARG A 33 -4.50 44.10 -48.34
CA ARG A 33 -5.58 44.85 -49.04
C ARG A 33 -6.78 45.10 -48.13
N THR A 34 -7.23 46.35 -48.02
CA THR A 34 -8.56 46.76 -47.52
C THR A 34 -9.62 46.58 -48.64
N PRO A 35 -10.89 46.20 -48.36
CA PRO A 35 -11.88 47.15 -47.79
C PRO A 35 -12.96 46.57 -46.84
N LYS A 36 -13.68 47.52 -46.22
CA LYS A 36 -14.76 47.47 -45.22
C LYS A 36 -15.85 46.40 -45.43
N THR A 37 -16.29 45.72 -44.36
CA THR A 37 -17.64 45.90 -43.75
C THR A 37 -17.78 45.12 -42.44
N ASN A 38 -18.68 45.61 -41.59
CA ASN A 38 -18.71 45.47 -40.13
C ASN A 38 -19.17 44.10 -39.61
N THR A 39 -18.39 43.48 -38.72
CA THR A 39 -18.91 42.57 -37.67
C THR A 39 -17.97 42.53 -36.45
N ARG A 40 -18.59 42.67 -35.27
CA ARG A 40 -18.00 42.72 -33.92
C ARG A 40 -16.95 41.64 -33.65
N THR A 41 -15.73 42.07 -33.31
CA THR A 41 -14.76 41.29 -32.50
C THR A 41 -14.01 42.27 -31.61
N LEU A 42 -13.94 41.97 -30.30
CA LEU A 42 -13.28 42.79 -29.27
C LEU A 42 -11.80 42.99 -29.64
N CYS A 43 -11.54 44.17 -30.21
CA CYS A 43 -10.23 44.70 -30.53
C CYS A 43 -9.60 45.26 -29.25
N GLU A 44 -8.28 45.15 -29.15
CA GLU A 44 -7.47 45.78 -28.10
C GLU A 44 -7.83 47.26 -27.97
N CYS A 45 -8.48 47.66 -26.87
CA CYS A 45 -8.57 49.05 -26.47
C CYS A 45 -7.46 49.34 -25.45
N GLU A 46 -6.61 50.31 -25.76
CA GLU A 46 -5.66 50.97 -24.85
C GLU A 46 -6.42 51.74 -23.74
N LEU A 47 -7.15 51.05 -22.87
CA LEU A 47 -8.02 51.65 -21.85
C LEU A 47 -7.33 52.04 -20.52
N TYR A 48 -6.00 52.13 -20.49
CA TYR A 48 -5.26 52.65 -19.33
C TYR A 48 -4.38 53.84 -19.72
N ALA A 49 -5.00 54.89 -20.23
CA ALA A 49 -4.55 56.23 -19.87
C ALA A 49 -5.04 56.51 -18.44
N PRO A 50 -4.19 56.93 -17.49
CA PRO A 50 -4.65 57.29 -16.15
C PRO A 50 -5.50 58.56 -16.28
N SER A 51 -6.81 58.37 -16.43
CA SER A 51 -7.75 59.49 -16.27
C SER A 51 -7.68 59.87 -14.81
N ASN A 52 -7.43 61.15 -14.57
CA ASN A 52 -7.32 61.74 -13.25
C ASN A 52 -8.72 61.74 -12.59
N TYR A 53 -9.15 60.58 -12.11
CA TYR A 53 -10.44 60.35 -11.43
C TYR A 53 -10.43 60.78 -9.96
N ASP A 54 -9.32 61.34 -9.47
CA ASP A 54 -9.16 61.76 -8.07
C ASP A 54 -10.16 62.85 -7.64
N ASN A 55 -10.90 63.46 -8.57
CA ASN A 55 -11.86 64.54 -8.30
C ASN A 55 -13.33 64.21 -8.64
N ASP A 56 -13.64 63.00 -9.11
CA ASP A 56 -15.04 62.61 -9.33
C ASP A 56 -15.70 62.21 -8.00
N SER A 57 -16.76 62.94 -7.62
CA SER A 57 -17.49 62.71 -6.37
C SER A 57 -18.08 61.30 -6.27
N GLN A 58 -18.53 60.72 -7.39
CA GLN A 58 -19.13 59.39 -7.39
C GLN A 58 -18.07 58.30 -7.26
N MET A 59 -16.91 58.49 -7.90
CA MET A 59 -15.78 57.56 -7.76
C MET A 59 -15.19 57.58 -6.36
N LYS A 60 -15.11 58.77 -5.73
CA LYS A 60 -14.71 58.91 -4.31
C LYS A 60 -15.65 58.16 -3.38
N GLU A 61 -16.95 58.25 -3.59
CA GLU A 61 -17.95 57.55 -2.77
C GLU A 61 -17.83 56.03 -2.88
N VAL A 62 -17.71 55.50 -4.10
CA VAL A 62 -17.52 54.05 -4.33
C VAL A 62 -16.20 53.54 -3.74
N MET A 63 -15.12 54.33 -3.86
CA MET A 63 -13.82 53.96 -3.30
C MET A 63 -13.85 53.97 -1.76
N GLN A 64 -14.49 54.97 -1.15
CA GLN A 64 -14.70 55.00 0.30
C GLN A 64 -15.56 53.85 0.80
N ASP A 65 -16.59 53.45 0.04
CA ASP A 65 -17.44 52.34 0.43
C ASP A 65 -16.73 50.98 0.29
N PHE A 66 -15.92 50.82 -0.76
CA PHE A 66 -15.04 49.66 -0.92
C PHE A 66 -13.99 49.58 0.19
N ASP A 67 -13.33 50.70 0.53
CA ASP A 67 -12.34 50.77 1.60
C ASP A 67 -12.98 50.46 2.96
N ARG A 68 -14.19 50.98 3.22
CA ARG A 68 -14.95 50.68 4.45
C ARG A 68 -15.29 49.20 4.58
N GLN A 69 -15.83 48.59 3.52
CA GLN A 69 -16.15 47.16 3.51
C GLN A 69 -14.89 46.29 3.60
N THR A 70 -13.81 46.71 2.96
CA THR A 70 -12.53 46.00 2.95
C THR A 70 -11.88 46.06 4.34
N SER A 71 -11.89 47.22 5.00
CA SER A 71 -11.43 47.38 6.40
C SER A 71 -12.19 46.47 7.36
N GLN A 72 -13.53 46.46 7.30
CA GLN A 72 -14.34 45.57 8.16
C GLN A 72 -13.99 44.09 7.96
N ARG A 73 -13.83 43.64 6.72
CA ARG A 73 -13.44 42.26 6.43
C ARG A 73 -12.04 41.91 6.93
N PHE A 74 -11.11 42.86 6.89
CA PHE A 74 -9.76 42.67 7.43
C PHE A 74 -9.77 42.55 8.95
N GLU A 75 -10.60 43.34 9.63
CA GLU A 75 -10.76 43.28 11.07
C GLU A 75 -11.40 41.93 11.51
N GLU A 76 -12.48 41.50 10.85
CA GLU A 76 -13.10 40.19 11.06
C GLU A 76 -12.16 39.00 10.75
N TYR A 77 -11.29 39.15 9.74
CA TYR A 77 -10.28 38.14 9.44
C TYR A 77 -9.19 38.08 10.52
N ASN A 78 -8.72 39.24 10.99
CA ASN A 78 -7.71 39.33 12.04
C ASN A 78 -8.23 38.77 13.37
N GLU A 79 -9.47 39.08 13.76
CA GLU A 79 -10.10 38.52 14.96
C GLU A 79 -10.20 36.98 14.89
N ARG A 80 -10.63 36.45 13.73
CA ARG A 80 -10.67 35.00 13.50
C ARG A 80 -9.28 34.36 13.56
N MET A 81 -8.28 35.01 12.97
CA MET A 81 -6.90 34.53 13.01
C MET A 81 -6.38 34.49 14.45
N MET A 82 -6.60 35.57 15.22
CA MET A 82 -6.17 35.66 16.61
C MET A 82 -6.85 34.62 17.50
N LYS A 83 -8.17 34.42 17.36
CA LYS A 83 -8.93 33.40 18.08
C LYS A 83 -8.43 31.98 17.79
N ASN A 84 -8.12 31.67 16.53
CA ASN A 84 -7.58 30.36 16.16
C ASN A 84 -6.15 30.15 16.66
N ARG A 85 -5.33 31.21 16.68
CA ARG A 85 -3.97 31.18 17.23
C ARG A 85 -3.98 30.95 18.74
N GLN A 86 -4.92 31.56 19.46
CA GLN A 86 -5.08 31.36 20.90
C GLN A 86 -5.50 29.93 21.25
N LYS A 87 -6.47 29.36 20.52
CA LYS A 87 -6.86 27.94 20.66
C LYS A 87 -5.69 26.98 20.45
N CYS A 88 -4.83 27.25 19.46
CA CYS A 88 -3.66 26.43 19.19
C CYS A 88 -2.63 26.48 20.32
N LYS A 89 -2.39 27.68 20.91
CA LYS A 89 -1.51 27.83 22.08
C LYS A 89 -2.04 27.07 23.30
N GLU A 90 -3.33 27.20 23.61
CA GLU A 90 -3.96 26.49 24.74
C GLU A 90 -3.91 24.98 24.56
N GLN A 91 -4.09 24.48 23.34
CA GLN A 91 -4.00 23.05 23.04
C GLN A 91 -2.56 22.54 23.19
N CYS A 92 -1.59 23.31 22.70
CA CYS A 92 -0.16 22.99 22.84
C CYS A 92 0.28 22.95 24.31
N GLU A 93 -0.14 23.91 25.13
CA GLU A 93 0.16 23.92 26.57
C GLU A 93 -0.44 22.70 27.29
N LYS A 94 -1.68 22.32 26.96
CA LYS A 94 -2.32 21.10 27.50
C LYS A 94 -1.57 19.83 27.11
N ASP A 95 -1.13 19.74 25.86
CA ASP A 95 -0.39 18.57 25.37
C ASP A 95 1.00 18.49 26.01
N ILE A 96 1.69 19.63 26.19
CA ILE A 96 2.97 19.71 26.91
C ILE A 96 2.81 19.28 28.37
N GLN A 97 1.79 19.79 29.08
CA GLN A 97 1.51 19.37 30.47
C GLN A 97 1.26 17.86 30.57
N LYS A 98 0.55 17.28 29.59
CA LYS A 98 0.29 15.84 29.53
C LYS A 98 1.55 15.03 29.28
N ILE A 99 2.47 15.51 28.44
CA ILE A 99 3.77 14.88 28.18
C ILE A 99 4.64 14.91 29.44
N ILE A 100 4.71 16.05 30.13
CA ILE A 100 5.48 16.19 31.38
C ILE A 100 4.93 15.26 32.46
N LEU A 101 3.60 15.16 32.60
CA LEU A 101 2.97 14.25 33.56
C LEU A 101 3.30 12.77 33.24
N LYS A 102 3.28 12.41 31.95
CA LYS A 102 3.61 11.05 31.49
C LYS A 102 5.08 10.71 31.75
N ASP A 103 6.00 11.63 31.47
CA ASP A 103 7.43 11.46 31.72
C ASP A 103 7.73 11.33 33.23
N LYS A 104 7.01 12.09 34.07
CA LYS A 104 7.14 11.99 35.53
C LYS A 104 6.69 10.61 36.05
N ILE A 105 5.57 10.08 35.57
CA ILE A 105 5.10 8.74 35.94
C ILE A 105 6.07 7.65 35.46
N GLU A 106 6.58 7.76 34.22
CA GLU A 106 7.54 6.81 33.67
C GLU A 106 8.86 6.79 34.46
N LYS A 107 9.34 7.96 34.92
CA LYS A 107 10.52 8.09 35.79
C LYS A 107 10.30 7.48 37.18
N GLU A 108 9.17 7.78 37.83
CA GLU A 108 8.85 7.18 39.14
C GLU A 108 8.70 5.66 39.04
N LEU A 109 8.11 5.16 37.96
CA LEU A 109 7.94 3.74 37.71
C LEU A 109 9.30 3.05 37.49
N THR A 110 10.18 3.63 36.66
CA THR A 110 11.52 3.07 36.43
C THR A 110 12.40 3.07 37.67
N GLU A 111 12.33 4.11 38.52
CA GLU A 111 13.07 4.13 39.79
C GLU A 111 12.56 3.07 40.79
N LYS A 112 11.24 2.83 40.84
CA LYS A 112 10.68 1.75 41.65
C LYS A 112 11.08 0.38 41.12
N PHE A 113 11.04 0.18 39.81
CA PHE A 113 11.43 -1.09 39.20
C PHE A 113 12.92 -1.39 39.37
N SER A 114 13.81 -0.40 39.29
CA SER A 114 15.24 -0.61 39.52
C SER A 114 15.58 -0.92 40.98
N LYS A 115 14.85 -0.36 41.95
CA LYS A 115 14.94 -0.74 43.38
C LYS A 115 14.44 -2.17 43.64
N LEU A 116 13.42 -2.62 42.92
CA LEU A 116 12.91 -4.00 43.01
C LEU A 116 13.84 -5.04 42.36
N GLN A 117 14.68 -4.63 41.40
CA GLN A 117 15.52 -5.54 40.63
C GLN A 117 16.83 -5.92 41.34
N THR A 118 17.23 -5.20 42.39
CA THR A 118 18.39 -5.57 43.22
C THR A 118 18.09 -6.65 44.27
N ASP A 119 16.81 -6.98 44.51
CA ASP A 119 16.40 -7.88 45.60
C ASP A 119 16.02 -9.32 45.13
N ILE A 120 16.21 -9.66 43.85
CA ILE A 120 15.77 -10.97 43.31
C ILE A 120 16.96 -11.73 42.72
N SER A 121 17.41 -12.77 43.42
CA SER A 121 18.41 -13.74 42.94
C SER A 121 17.83 -14.63 41.85
N THR A 122 18.69 -15.10 40.94
CA THR A 122 18.38 -15.81 39.69
C THR A 122 17.68 -17.17 39.81
N ASP A 123 17.32 -17.61 41.01
CA ASP A 123 16.77 -18.94 41.28
C ASP A 123 15.23 -18.99 41.41
N ASP A 124 14.54 -17.84 41.38
CA ASP A 124 13.10 -17.75 41.64
C ASP A 124 12.19 -17.59 40.39
N ILE A 125 12.65 -17.92 39.17
CA ILE A 125 11.80 -17.77 37.96
C ILE A 125 11.18 -19.11 37.53
N PRO A 126 9.87 -19.36 37.76
CA PRO A 126 9.16 -20.44 37.10
C PRO A 126 8.83 -20.06 35.65
N THR A 127 8.93 -21.07 34.79
CA THR A 127 8.59 -21.05 33.36
C THR A 127 7.10 -20.76 33.16
N CYS A 128 6.73 -19.72 32.38
CA CYS A 128 5.83 -19.81 31.20
C CYS A 128 5.19 -18.48 30.76
N VAL A 129 4.85 -18.49 29.45
CA VAL A 129 3.87 -17.70 28.69
C VAL A 129 4.24 -16.25 28.31
N CYS A 130 4.73 -16.10 27.08
CA CYS A 130 4.65 -14.85 26.33
C CYS A 130 3.18 -14.58 25.95
N GLU A 131 2.56 -13.62 26.65
CA GLU A 131 1.30 -13.03 26.22
C GLU A 131 1.56 -11.77 25.37
N LYS A 132 0.88 -11.72 24.22
CA LYS A 132 0.93 -10.67 23.20
C LYS A 132 0.68 -9.27 23.82
N SER A 133 1.55 -8.28 23.59
CA SER A 133 1.10 -6.86 23.61
C SER A 133 1.98 -5.78 22.94
N LEU A 134 3.09 -6.09 22.27
CA LEU A 134 3.91 -5.06 21.60
C LEU A 134 3.57 -4.82 20.11
N ALA A 135 2.98 -5.79 19.42
CA ALA A 135 2.58 -5.61 18.01
C ALA A 135 1.26 -4.83 17.85
N ASP A 136 0.35 -4.94 18.81
CA ASP A 136 -1.01 -4.37 18.73
C ASP A 136 -1.10 -2.88 19.11
N LYS A 137 -0.01 -2.30 19.65
CA LYS A 137 0.10 -0.85 19.94
C LYS A 137 0.84 -0.05 18.87
N VAL A 138 1.62 -0.69 18.00
CA VAL A 138 2.36 0.00 16.93
C VAL A 138 1.45 0.34 15.74
N GLU A 139 0.36 -0.41 15.55
CA GLU A 139 -0.56 -0.23 14.42
C GLU A 139 -1.58 0.92 14.61
N LYS A 140 -1.88 1.34 15.86
CA LYS A 140 -2.73 2.52 16.13
C LYS A 140 -1.97 3.85 16.14
N GLY A 141 -0.65 3.84 16.23
CA GLY A 141 0.20 5.05 16.24
C GLY A 141 0.57 5.54 14.84
N CYS A 142 0.71 4.64 13.86
CA CYS A 142 1.20 4.98 12.52
C CYS A 142 0.10 5.55 11.60
N LEU A 143 -1.17 5.21 11.84
CA LEU A 143 -2.33 5.73 11.08
C LEU A 143 -2.75 7.16 11.45
N ARG A 144 -2.19 7.77 12.51
CA ARG A 144 -2.51 9.15 12.90
C ARG A 144 -1.52 10.22 12.39
N CYS A 145 -0.41 9.83 11.77
CA CYS A 145 0.53 10.78 11.16
C CYS A 145 0.31 11.01 9.65
N GLY A 146 -0.70 10.36 9.05
CA GLY A 146 -1.01 10.48 7.62
C GLY A 146 -2.01 11.57 7.24
N TYR A 147 -2.55 12.34 8.21
CA TYR A 147 -3.50 13.42 7.93
C TYR A 147 -2.81 14.78 8.11
N GLY A 148 -2.72 15.52 6.99
CA GLY A 148 -1.86 16.68 6.72
C GLY A 148 -1.93 17.87 7.70
N LEU A 149 -1.03 18.84 7.58
CA LEU A 149 -0.83 19.64 6.37
C LEU A 149 0.58 20.25 6.36
N GLY A 150 1.29 20.12 5.23
CA GLY A 150 2.27 21.15 4.84
C GLY A 150 3.59 20.70 4.23
N THR A 151 3.96 19.42 4.23
CA THR A 151 5.30 19.06 3.75
C THR A 151 5.35 17.76 2.94
N VAL A 152 5.94 17.94 1.76
CA VAL A 152 6.75 17.01 0.96
C VAL A 152 6.02 16.01 0.05
N ALA A 153 6.19 16.25 -1.25
CA ALA A 153 5.86 15.43 -2.40
C ALA A 153 6.59 14.06 -2.62
N PRO A 154 7.54 13.55 -1.79
CA PRO A 154 8.15 12.24 -1.99
C PRO A 154 7.51 11.12 -1.14
N THR A 155 6.57 11.40 -0.25
CA THR A 155 6.02 10.37 0.65
C THR A 155 5.02 9.42 -0.03
N VAL A 156 4.40 9.82 -1.14
CA VAL A 156 3.42 8.98 -1.84
C VAL A 156 4.06 7.69 -2.39
N GLY A 157 5.32 7.77 -2.86
CA GLY A 157 6.08 6.59 -3.33
C GLY A 157 6.54 5.67 -2.21
N LEU A 158 6.97 6.25 -1.08
CA LEU A 158 7.44 5.50 0.10
C LEU A 158 6.30 4.80 0.85
N ILE A 159 5.17 5.48 1.05
CA ILE A 159 4.01 4.90 1.74
C ILE A 159 3.39 3.79 0.88
N GLY A 160 3.31 3.99 -0.44
CA GLY A 160 2.81 2.97 -1.37
C GLY A 160 3.68 1.70 -1.37
N ALA A 161 5.01 1.84 -1.40
CA ALA A 161 5.92 0.69 -1.38
C ALA A 161 5.86 -0.10 -0.06
N VAL A 162 5.75 0.59 1.09
CA VAL A 162 5.62 -0.06 2.40
C VAL A 162 4.29 -0.80 2.52
N ALA A 163 3.20 -0.21 2.05
CA ALA A 163 1.87 -0.84 2.07
C ALA A 163 1.84 -2.10 1.18
N VAL A 164 2.41 -2.05 -0.03
CA VAL A 164 2.50 -3.22 -0.92
C VAL A 164 3.33 -4.33 -0.28
N HIS A 165 4.45 -4.00 0.37
CA HIS A 165 5.31 -5.00 1.02
C HIS A 165 4.62 -5.68 2.22
N GLN A 166 3.90 -4.94 3.04
CA GLN A 166 3.12 -5.52 4.14
C GLN A 166 1.99 -6.41 3.62
N TRP A 167 1.29 -5.95 2.57
CA TRP A 167 0.26 -6.74 1.91
C TRP A 167 0.81 -8.04 1.32
N THR A 168 1.96 -7.99 0.62
CA THR A 168 2.58 -9.21 0.06
C THR A 168 2.94 -10.20 1.15
N ASN A 169 3.47 -9.75 2.29
CA ASN A 169 3.81 -10.65 3.39
C ASN A 169 2.58 -11.33 3.99
N ALA A 170 1.50 -10.58 4.21
CA ALA A 170 0.23 -11.13 4.67
C ALA A 170 -0.35 -12.13 3.65
N ALA A 171 -0.30 -11.80 2.36
CA ALA A 171 -0.81 -12.65 1.30
C ALA A 171 0.01 -13.94 1.12
N LEU A 172 1.33 -13.91 1.35
CA LEU A 172 2.17 -15.11 1.36
C LEU A 172 1.86 -16.04 2.55
N LEU A 173 1.53 -15.47 3.71
CA LEU A 173 1.06 -16.24 4.86
C LEU A 173 -0.29 -16.92 4.58
N ASP A 174 -1.23 -16.19 3.96
CA ASP A 174 -2.51 -16.75 3.53
C ASP A 174 -2.34 -17.87 2.48
N ALA A 175 -1.45 -17.68 1.50
CA ALA A 175 -1.09 -18.69 0.51
C ALA A 175 -0.57 -19.99 1.17
N ALA A 176 0.31 -19.86 2.16
CA ALA A 176 0.81 -21.02 2.92
C ALA A 176 -0.32 -21.71 3.71
N GLN A 177 -1.23 -20.94 4.30
CA GLN A 177 -2.37 -21.48 5.04
C GLN A 177 -3.35 -22.24 4.12
N LYS A 178 -3.68 -21.69 2.95
CA LYS A 178 -4.49 -22.37 1.93
C LYS A 178 -3.84 -23.67 1.46
N GLY A 179 -2.51 -23.65 1.23
CA GLY A 179 -1.76 -24.85 0.89
C GLY A 179 -1.86 -25.92 1.97
N ILE A 180 -1.68 -25.55 3.24
CA ILE A 180 -1.85 -26.47 4.38
C ILE A 180 -3.27 -27.05 4.43
N GLN A 181 -4.30 -26.22 4.26
CA GLN A 181 -5.70 -26.68 4.26
C GLN A 181 -5.97 -27.67 3.12
N ALA A 182 -5.47 -27.40 1.92
CA ALA A 182 -5.57 -28.31 0.78
C ALA A 182 -4.83 -29.63 1.02
N GLY A 183 -3.64 -29.58 1.62
CA GLY A 183 -2.88 -30.77 2.01
C GLY A 183 -3.60 -31.63 3.05
N ILE A 184 -4.20 -31.01 4.07
CA ILE A 184 -4.99 -31.72 5.09
C ILE A 184 -6.21 -32.40 4.45
N ALA A 185 -6.96 -31.67 3.61
CA ALA A 185 -8.10 -32.22 2.88
C ALA A 185 -7.67 -33.42 2.03
N LYS A 186 -6.57 -33.28 1.27
CA LYS A 186 -6.03 -34.36 0.44
C LYS A 186 -5.61 -35.57 1.27
N ALA A 187 -5.01 -35.37 2.44
CA ALA A 187 -4.63 -36.46 3.33
C ALA A 187 -5.84 -37.26 3.79
N ILE A 188 -6.93 -36.58 4.16
CA ILE A 188 -8.20 -37.20 4.57
C ILE A 188 -8.81 -37.98 3.41
N ASP A 189 -8.85 -37.38 2.21
CA ASP A 189 -9.39 -38.03 1.02
C ASP A 189 -8.60 -39.28 0.65
N VAL A 190 -7.26 -39.21 0.62
CA VAL A 190 -6.42 -40.37 0.29
C VAL A 190 -6.54 -41.46 1.35
N LEU A 191 -6.64 -41.10 2.63
CA LEU A 191 -6.86 -42.03 3.73
C LEU A 191 -8.19 -42.78 3.54
N LYS A 192 -9.28 -42.07 3.23
CA LYS A 192 -10.59 -42.66 2.97
C LYS A 192 -10.58 -43.53 1.71
N LEU A 193 -10.01 -43.04 0.60
CA LEU A 193 -9.97 -43.76 -0.67
C LEU A 193 -9.12 -45.04 -0.63
N LYS A 194 -7.96 -45.02 0.04
CA LYS A 194 -7.05 -46.18 0.06
C LYS A 194 -7.38 -47.23 1.12
N PHE A 195 -7.94 -46.80 2.24
CA PHE A 195 -8.09 -47.67 3.41
C PHE A 195 -9.50 -47.73 3.97
N ASP A 196 -10.43 -46.92 3.44
CA ASP A 196 -11.79 -46.77 3.95
C ASP A 196 -11.81 -46.39 5.45
N LEU A 197 -10.86 -45.52 5.84
CA LEU A 197 -10.68 -45.08 7.22
C LEU A 197 -11.13 -43.62 7.40
N GLU A 198 -12.07 -43.42 8.32
CA GLU A 198 -12.51 -42.09 8.75
C GLU A 198 -11.89 -41.67 10.11
N THR A 199 -11.30 -42.65 10.82
CA THR A 199 -10.69 -42.43 12.15
C THR A 199 -9.26 -42.95 12.21
N LEU A 200 -8.39 -42.19 12.88
CA LEU A 200 -7.02 -42.56 13.21
C LEU A 200 -6.77 -42.30 14.69
N TYR A 201 -6.03 -43.20 15.35
CA TYR A 201 -5.73 -43.10 16.78
C TYR A 201 -6.95 -42.95 17.72
N GLY A 202 -8.14 -43.37 17.27
CA GLY A 202 -9.39 -43.20 18.03
C GLY A 202 -10.05 -41.83 17.87
N PHE A 203 -9.48 -40.94 17.04
CA PHE A 203 -10.03 -39.63 16.72
C PHE A 203 -10.46 -39.57 15.25
N SER A 204 -11.34 -38.63 14.90
CA SER A 204 -11.68 -38.37 13.50
C SER A 204 -10.45 -37.86 12.73
N ALA A 205 -10.34 -38.25 11.46
CA ALA A 205 -9.22 -37.82 10.59
C ALA A 205 -9.10 -36.29 10.53
N GLN A 206 -10.24 -35.58 10.50
CA GLN A 206 -10.31 -34.11 10.52
C GLN A 206 -9.67 -33.47 11.76
N LYS A 207 -9.76 -34.11 12.93
CA LYS A 207 -9.25 -33.54 14.19
C LYS A 207 -7.76 -33.82 14.39
N ILE A 208 -7.31 -34.99 13.96
CA ILE A 208 -5.95 -35.47 14.26
C ILE A 208 -4.93 -35.07 13.17
N ILE A 209 -5.38 -34.86 11.94
CA ILE A 209 -4.53 -34.38 10.85
C ILE A 209 -4.49 -32.85 10.93
N THR A 210 -3.30 -32.33 11.21
CA THR A 210 -3.06 -30.91 11.44
C THR A 210 -1.96 -30.40 10.53
N ALA A 211 -1.74 -29.08 10.53
CA ALA A 211 -0.63 -28.43 9.85
C ALA A 211 0.75 -29.03 10.14
N LYS A 212 0.93 -29.66 11.32
CA LYS A 212 2.20 -30.27 11.73
C LYS A 212 2.36 -31.72 11.28
N THR A 213 1.25 -32.40 10.98
CA THR A 213 1.22 -33.87 10.79
C THR A 213 0.85 -34.31 9.38
N PHE A 214 0.14 -33.48 8.59
CA PHE A 214 -0.40 -33.85 7.28
C PHE A 214 0.66 -34.29 6.25
N ASN A 215 1.89 -33.80 6.36
CA ASN A 215 3.01 -34.14 5.48
C ASN A 215 4.05 -35.07 6.13
N LYS A 216 3.70 -35.74 7.25
CA LYS A 216 4.62 -36.63 7.99
C LYS A 216 4.27 -38.09 7.69
N PRO A 217 5.07 -38.82 6.88
CA PRO A 217 4.75 -40.20 6.51
C PRO A 217 4.59 -41.13 7.71
N MET A 218 5.45 -41.00 8.72
CA MET A 218 5.44 -41.88 9.88
C MET A 218 4.19 -41.73 10.75
N PHE A 219 3.57 -40.53 10.74
CA PHE A 219 2.29 -40.31 11.43
C PHE A 219 1.19 -41.19 10.83
N PHE A 220 1.09 -41.25 9.50
CA PHE A 220 0.10 -42.11 8.84
C PHE A 220 0.45 -43.58 8.94
N VAL A 221 1.74 -43.94 8.76
CA VAL A 221 2.20 -45.33 8.90
C VAL A 221 1.81 -45.87 10.28
N ASN A 222 2.16 -45.18 11.36
CA ASN A 222 1.86 -45.64 12.71
C ASN A 222 0.35 -45.73 12.98
N GLY A 223 -0.43 -44.75 12.51
CA GLY A 223 -1.88 -44.72 12.72
C GLY A 223 -2.61 -45.83 11.97
N VAL A 224 -2.27 -46.01 10.68
CA VAL A 224 -2.85 -47.05 9.83
C VAL A 224 -2.42 -48.43 10.30
N MET A 225 -1.14 -48.60 10.68
CA MET A 225 -0.64 -49.89 11.17
C MET A 225 -1.29 -50.30 12.49
N LYS A 226 -1.53 -49.35 13.40
CA LYS A 226 -2.28 -49.58 14.65
C LYS A 226 -3.72 -50.03 14.36
N LYS A 227 -4.38 -49.41 13.38
CA LYS A 227 -5.73 -49.81 12.94
C LYS A 227 -5.73 -51.19 12.28
N TYR A 228 -4.74 -51.47 11.44
CA TYR A 228 -4.60 -52.77 10.77
C TYR A 228 -4.40 -53.88 11.80
N ASN A 229 -3.48 -53.72 12.75
CA ASN A 229 -3.24 -54.71 13.79
C ASN A 229 -4.48 -54.92 14.68
N ALA A 230 -5.23 -53.86 14.98
CA ALA A 230 -6.44 -53.95 15.80
C ALA A 230 -7.64 -54.58 15.06
N MET A 231 -7.86 -54.21 13.80
CA MET A 231 -9.02 -54.68 13.01
C MET A 231 -8.80 -56.06 12.40
N CYS A 232 -7.56 -56.40 12.04
CA CYS A 232 -7.23 -57.61 11.28
C CYS A 232 -6.63 -58.73 12.15
N ALA A 233 -6.69 -58.58 13.48
CA ALA A 233 -6.26 -59.59 14.46
C ALA A 233 -7.16 -60.84 14.49
N THR A 234 -8.42 -60.73 14.05
CA THR A 234 -9.40 -61.83 14.08
C THR A 234 -9.72 -62.30 12.68
N ASP A 235 -9.59 -63.60 12.42
CA ASP A 235 -9.91 -64.25 11.14
C ASP A 235 -11.44 -64.43 11.00
N LEU A 236 -12.19 -63.31 11.01
CA LEU A 236 -13.64 -63.34 10.91
C LEU A 236 -14.07 -63.41 9.43
N PRO A 237 -14.72 -64.50 8.99
CA PRO A 237 -15.26 -64.59 7.63
C PRO A 237 -16.46 -63.65 7.47
N GLY A 238 -16.40 -62.76 6.48
CA GLY A 238 -17.57 -61.99 6.00
C GLY A 238 -17.62 -60.49 6.31
N LYS A 239 -16.64 -59.92 7.02
CA LYS A 239 -16.48 -58.45 7.20
C LYS A 239 -15.01 -58.02 7.02
N THR A 240 -14.44 -58.29 5.86
CA THR A 240 -13.08 -57.86 5.53
C THR A 240 -13.10 -56.39 5.08
N SER A 241 -12.70 -55.49 5.99
CA SER A 241 -12.43 -54.09 5.62
C SER A 241 -11.35 -54.01 4.53
N VAL A 242 -11.33 -52.93 3.74
CA VAL A 242 -10.30 -52.70 2.70
C VAL A 242 -8.90 -52.81 3.28
N LEU A 243 -8.73 -52.44 4.55
CA LEU A 243 -7.48 -52.55 5.30
C LEU A 243 -7.07 -54.02 5.55
N CYS A 244 -8.00 -54.91 5.89
CA CYS A 244 -7.71 -56.31 6.17
C CYS A 244 -7.58 -57.17 4.91
N SER A 245 -8.02 -56.66 3.75
CA SER A 245 -7.84 -57.34 2.48
C SER A 245 -6.36 -57.57 2.15
N TYR A 246 -5.46 -56.68 2.61
CA TYR A 246 -4.00 -56.87 2.48
C TYR A 246 -3.51 -58.17 3.13
N LYS A 247 -4.06 -58.57 4.29
CA LYS A 247 -3.73 -59.85 4.96
C LYS A 247 -4.26 -61.06 4.16
N VAL A 248 -5.44 -60.90 3.56
CA VAL A 248 -6.11 -61.98 2.81
C VAL A 248 -5.44 -62.22 1.45
N PHE A 249 -5.10 -61.15 0.73
CA PHE A 249 -4.51 -61.23 -0.60
C PHE A 249 -3.00 -61.49 -0.59
N ILE A 250 -2.32 -61.17 0.51
CA ILE A 250 -0.87 -61.38 0.66
C ILE A 250 -0.67 -62.40 1.77
N ALA A 251 -0.47 -63.66 1.38
CA ALA A 251 -0.32 -64.79 2.30
C ALA A 251 0.85 -64.65 3.30
N GLU A 252 1.85 -63.83 2.97
CA GLU A 252 2.99 -63.54 3.84
C GLU A 252 2.75 -62.25 4.65
N GLU A 253 2.63 -62.38 5.96
CA GLU A 253 2.29 -61.28 6.88
C GLU A 253 3.31 -60.12 6.85
N SER A 254 4.59 -60.44 6.66
CA SER A 254 5.67 -59.45 6.50
C SER A 254 5.47 -58.56 5.27
N LYS A 255 5.00 -59.14 4.16
CA LYS A 255 4.74 -58.43 2.90
C LYS A 255 3.43 -57.67 2.96
N ALA A 256 2.41 -58.21 3.64
CA ALA A 256 1.14 -57.53 3.87
C ALA A 256 1.34 -56.23 4.67
N SER A 257 2.05 -56.32 5.80
CA SER A 257 2.36 -55.16 6.65
C SER A 257 3.24 -54.12 5.92
N LEU A 258 4.22 -54.57 5.13
CA LEU A 258 5.03 -53.67 4.29
C LEU A 258 4.17 -52.92 3.26
N ALA A 259 3.25 -53.60 2.58
CA ALA A 259 2.37 -52.99 1.59
C ALA A 259 1.42 -51.95 2.22
N VAL A 260 0.88 -52.24 3.41
CA VAL A 260 0.07 -51.28 4.18
C VAL A 260 0.90 -50.07 4.57
N ALA A 261 2.10 -50.26 5.10
CA ALA A 261 3.00 -49.18 5.48
C ALA A 261 3.40 -48.31 4.27
N GLN A 262 3.73 -48.91 3.13
CA GLN A 262 4.06 -48.18 1.90
C GLN A 262 2.87 -47.34 1.42
N ASN A 263 1.67 -47.92 1.37
CA ASN A 263 0.48 -47.17 1.00
C ASN A 263 0.15 -46.05 2.01
N ALA A 264 0.39 -46.26 3.30
CA ALA A 264 0.19 -45.23 4.31
C ALA A 264 1.16 -44.06 4.14
N ARG A 265 2.41 -44.32 3.72
CA ARG A 265 3.37 -43.25 3.35
C ARG A 265 2.86 -42.38 2.22
N THR A 266 2.17 -42.97 1.23
CA THR A 266 1.64 -42.21 0.08
C THR A 266 0.57 -41.18 0.46
N ILE A 267 -0.06 -41.30 1.64
CA ILE A 267 -0.98 -40.28 2.14
C ILE A 267 -0.24 -38.96 2.36
N ALA A 268 0.87 -39.00 3.11
CA ALA A 268 1.66 -37.81 3.41
C ALA A 268 2.34 -37.23 2.16
N THR A 269 2.79 -38.07 1.23
CA THR A 269 3.43 -37.58 0.00
C THR A 269 2.42 -36.84 -0.88
N LYS A 270 1.25 -37.43 -1.15
CA LYS A 270 0.20 -36.78 -1.94
C LYS A 270 -0.35 -35.52 -1.27
N ALA A 271 -0.46 -35.54 0.06
CA ALA A 271 -0.87 -34.37 0.84
C ALA A 271 0.17 -33.24 0.77
N GLY A 272 1.46 -33.58 0.85
CA GLY A 272 2.55 -32.62 0.70
C GLY A 272 2.64 -32.03 -0.71
N GLU A 273 2.47 -32.86 -1.73
CA GLU A 273 2.44 -32.44 -3.15
C GLU A 273 1.29 -31.49 -3.43
N GLU A 274 0.07 -31.81 -2.96
CA GLU A 274 -1.09 -30.93 -3.13
C GLU A 274 -0.89 -29.60 -2.39
N ALA A 275 -0.40 -29.64 -1.15
CA ALA A 275 -0.10 -28.41 -0.40
C ALA A 275 0.94 -27.54 -1.11
N ALA A 276 2.02 -28.12 -1.62
CA ALA A 276 3.04 -27.40 -2.35
C ALA A 276 2.49 -26.80 -3.66
N LYS A 277 1.67 -27.56 -4.40
CA LYS A 277 1.03 -27.11 -5.63
C LYS A 277 0.13 -25.90 -5.39
N ILE A 278 -0.79 -26.00 -4.41
CA ILE A 278 -1.71 -24.90 -4.08
C ILE A 278 -0.95 -23.68 -3.54
N THR A 279 0.04 -23.90 -2.66
CA THR A 279 0.89 -22.80 -2.16
C THR A 279 1.58 -22.08 -3.32
N SER A 280 2.17 -22.83 -4.25
CA SER A 280 2.84 -22.26 -5.41
C SER A 280 1.88 -21.45 -6.30
N GLN A 281 0.69 -21.98 -6.58
CA GLN A 281 -0.33 -21.27 -7.35
C GLN A 281 -0.74 -19.96 -6.69
N GLU A 282 -1.01 -19.97 -5.38
CA GLU A 282 -1.37 -18.77 -4.63
C GLU A 282 -0.22 -17.76 -4.59
N ILE A 283 1.03 -18.20 -4.36
CA ILE A 283 2.21 -17.32 -4.42
C ILE A 283 2.34 -16.66 -5.80
N THR A 284 2.12 -17.41 -6.89
CA THR A 284 2.16 -16.82 -8.25
C THR A 284 1.08 -15.75 -8.43
N ALA A 285 -0.13 -15.98 -7.90
CA ALA A 285 -1.21 -14.99 -7.93
C ALA A 285 -0.87 -13.73 -7.14
N VAL A 286 -0.29 -13.89 -5.94
CA VAL A 286 0.18 -12.77 -5.09
C VAL A 286 1.26 -11.96 -5.80
N ASN A 287 2.24 -12.62 -6.42
CA ASN A 287 3.30 -11.94 -7.15
C ASN A 287 2.78 -11.18 -8.37
N MET A 288 1.83 -11.75 -9.12
CA MET A 288 1.18 -11.05 -10.23
C MET A 288 0.41 -9.80 -9.76
N ALA A 289 -0.34 -9.91 -8.66
CA ALA A 289 -1.06 -8.78 -8.08
C ALA A 289 -0.10 -7.70 -7.56
N SER A 290 0.98 -8.09 -6.89
CA SER A 290 2.04 -7.18 -6.42
C SER A 290 2.68 -6.42 -7.58
N TYR A 291 3.05 -7.11 -8.66
CA TYR A 291 3.60 -6.48 -9.87
C TYR A 291 2.64 -5.45 -10.47
N ASN A 292 1.35 -5.75 -10.53
CA ASN A 292 0.34 -4.80 -11.01
C ASN A 292 0.23 -3.56 -10.11
N LEU A 293 0.33 -3.72 -8.79
CA LEU A 293 0.36 -2.59 -7.85
C LEU A 293 1.62 -1.73 -8.04
N TYR A 294 2.80 -2.35 -8.14
CA TYR A 294 4.06 -1.65 -8.37
C TYR A 294 4.06 -0.89 -9.70
N THR A 295 3.56 -1.51 -10.77
CA THR A 295 3.46 -0.85 -12.08
C THR A 295 2.50 0.34 -12.03
N SER A 296 1.35 0.21 -11.36
CA SER A 296 0.43 1.33 -11.14
C SER A 296 1.09 2.49 -10.37
N ILE A 297 1.83 2.19 -9.31
CA ILE A 297 2.57 3.20 -8.54
C ILE A 297 3.65 3.86 -9.42
N ALA A 298 4.38 3.07 -10.20
CA ALA A 298 5.43 3.57 -11.09
C ALA A 298 4.86 4.55 -12.14
N TYR A 299 3.73 4.23 -12.77
CA TYR A 299 3.07 5.14 -13.72
C TYR A 299 2.63 6.45 -13.05
N SER A 300 2.10 6.38 -11.82
CA SER A 300 1.75 7.58 -11.04
C SER A 300 2.97 8.46 -10.76
N VAL A 301 4.12 7.87 -10.38
CA VAL A 301 5.35 8.62 -10.11
C VAL A 301 5.90 9.25 -11.40
N VAL A 302 5.90 8.51 -12.51
CA VAL A 302 6.33 9.03 -13.81
C VAL A 302 5.45 10.21 -14.25
N ALA A 303 4.13 10.14 -14.06
CA ALA A 303 3.23 11.23 -14.38
C ALA A 303 3.55 12.51 -13.57
N ILE A 304 3.83 12.37 -12.27
CA ILE A 304 4.23 13.50 -11.41
C ILE A 304 5.56 14.11 -11.90
N LEU A 305 6.55 13.29 -12.24
CA LEU A 305 7.84 13.76 -12.75
C LEU A 305 7.69 14.54 -14.06
N VAL A 306 6.82 14.09 -14.98
CA VAL A 306 6.53 14.79 -16.24
C VAL A 306 5.89 16.16 -15.97
N ILE A 307 4.93 16.26 -15.05
CA ILE A 307 4.30 17.54 -14.67
C ILE A 307 5.35 18.51 -14.10
N ILE A 308 6.22 18.02 -13.19
CA ILE A 308 7.30 18.84 -12.62
C ILE A 308 8.26 19.33 -13.73
N LEU A 309 8.63 18.46 -14.67
CA LEU A 309 9.51 18.82 -15.80
C LEU A 309 8.89 19.94 -16.65
N VAL A 310 7.61 19.84 -16.99
CA VAL A 310 6.89 20.88 -17.75
C VAL A 310 6.85 22.20 -16.98
N MET A 311 6.57 22.18 -15.68
CA MET A 311 6.57 23.37 -14.82
C MET A 311 7.95 24.05 -14.78
N VAL A 312 9.04 23.27 -14.71
CA VAL A 312 10.41 23.78 -14.75
C VAL A 312 10.73 24.40 -16.11
N ILE A 313 10.34 23.77 -17.22
CA ILE A 313 10.56 24.33 -18.57
C ILE A 313 9.83 25.67 -18.72
N ILE A 314 8.54 25.74 -18.35
CA ILE A 314 7.75 26.98 -18.38
C ILE A 314 8.40 28.06 -17.50
N TYR A 315 8.82 27.69 -16.29
CA TYR A 315 9.51 28.59 -15.37
C TYR A 315 10.80 29.15 -15.98
N LEU A 316 11.64 28.31 -16.59
CA LEU A 316 12.89 28.75 -17.23
C LEU A 316 12.62 29.70 -18.40
N ILE A 317 11.60 29.43 -19.23
CA ILE A 317 11.20 30.32 -20.33
C ILE A 317 10.75 31.68 -19.77
N LEU A 318 9.89 31.69 -18.75
CA LEU A 318 9.41 32.92 -18.13
C LEU A 318 10.54 33.71 -17.46
N HIS A 319 11.44 33.02 -16.76
CA HIS A 319 12.61 33.62 -16.13
C HIS A 319 13.54 34.27 -17.17
N TYR A 320 13.82 33.55 -18.27
CA TYR A 320 14.64 34.08 -19.37
C TYR A 320 14.02 35.33 -19.99
N ARG A 321 12.68 35.32 -20.25
CA ARG A 321 11.96 36.49 -20.79
C ARG A 321 12.03 37.70 -19.83
N ARG A 322 11.85 37.50 -18.53
CA ARG A 322 11.97 38.56 -17.51
C ARG A 322 13.38 39.18 -17.51
N LYS A 323 14.43 38.34 -17.53
CA LYS A 323 15.83 38.81 -17.56
C LYS A 323 16.14 39.63 -18.82
N LYS A 324 15.64 39.20 -19.99
CA LYS A 324 15.78 39.95 -21.25
C LYS A 324 15.06 41.31 -21.20
N LYS A 325 13.85 41.36 -20.62
CA LYS A 325 13.09 42.62 -20.45
C LYS A 325 13.85 43.61 -19.56
N MET A 326 14.45 43.16 -18.46
CA MET A 326 15.24 44.02 -17.57
C MET A 326 16.52 44.57 -18.22
N LYS A 327 17.25 43.74 -18.98
CA LYS A 327 18.43 44.20 -19.74
C LYS A 327 18.08 45.32 -20.74
N LYS A 328 16.97 45.16 -21.48
CA LYS A 328 16.49 46.19 -22.42
C LYS A 328 16.16 47.51 -21.70
N LYS A 329 15.43 47.46 -20.58
CA LYS A 329 15.12 48.65 -19.77
C LYS A 329 16.38 49.42 -19.34
N LEU A 330 17.42 48.70 -18.93
CA LEU A 330 18.69 49.29 -18.49
C LEU A 330 19.43 50.01 -19.61
N GLN A 331 19.33 49.53 -20.86
CA GLN A 331 19.90 50.21 -22.04
C GLN A 331 19.15 51.51 -22.35
N TYR A 332 17.82 51.52 -22.31
CA TYR A 332 17.03 52.73 -22.55
C TYR A 332 17.29 53.83 -21.51
N ILE A 333 17.45 53.46 -20.23
CA ILE A 333 17.77 54.42 -19.16
C ILE A 333 19.13 55.09 -19.38
N LYS A 334 20.11 54.37 -19.95
CA LYS A 334 21.43 54.94 -20.25
C LYS A 334 21.36 55.98 -21.38
N LEU A 335 20.63 55.67 -22.45
CA LEU A 335 20.47 56.58 -23.61
C LEU A 335 19.75 57.88 -23.27
N LEU A 336 18.89 57.91 -22.26
CA LEU A 336 18.17 59.11 -21.82
C LEU A 336 18.99 60.03 -20.90
N LYS A 337 20.18 59.60 -20.46
CA LYS A 337 21.05 60.35 -19.56
C LYS A 337 22.20 61.08 -20.26
N GLU A 338 22.44 60.76 -21.53
CA GLU A 338 23.34 61.50 -22.43
C GLU A 338 22.56 62.59 -23.16
#